data_AF-A0A8X6SI05-F1
#
_entry.id   AF-A0A8X6SI05-F1
#
_cell.length_a   1.000
_cell.length_b   1.000
_cell.length_c   1.000
_cell.angle_alpha   90.00
_cell.angle_beta   90.00
_cell.angle_gamma   90.00
#
_symmetry.space_group_name_H-M   'P 1'
#
loop_
_entity.id
_entity.type
_entity.pdbx_description
1 polymer ?
#
loop_
_entity_poly.entity_id
_entity_poly.type
_entity_poly.pdbx_seq_one_letter_code
_entity_poly.pdbx_strand_id
1 'polypeptide(L)'
;MTVSRQTVYRRLGHIGLFARRPVRCVPLTAAHCRLQLTRSREHALWTSQQWSCVMFSDESRFSLQSDSRRILIWRAPSTRYHQENPTERHRYGGAEWLVLGGIILVVPELTCMFRV
;
A
#
# COMPACT_ATOMS: atom_id res chain seq x y z
N MET A 1 14.38 24.61 -31.57
CA MET A 1 12.93 24.39 -31.46
C MET A 1 12.58 23.99 -30.04
N THR A 2 11.83 24.83 -29.32
CA THR A 2 11.46 24.56 -27.92
C THR A 2 10.11 23.87 -27.88
N VAL A 3 10.06 22.62 -27.43
CA VAL A 3 8.81 21.86 -27.33
C VAL A 3 8.04 22.30 -26.08
N SER A 4 6.78 22.70 -26.25
CA SER A 4 5.93 23.10 -25.13
C SER A 4 5.32 21.89 -24.40
N ARG A 5 5.03 22.03 -23.10
CA ARG A 5 4.37 20.98 -22.29
C ARG A 5 3.03 20.55 -22.89
N GLN A 6 2.27 21.48 -23.46
CA GLN A 6 0.98 21.21 -24.08
C GLN A 6 1.14 20.30 -25.30
N THR A 7 2.16 20.53 -26.13
CA THR A 7 2.45 19.69 -27.28
C THR A 7 2.82 18.28 -26.84
N VAL A 8 3.58 18.13 -25.76
CA VAL A 8 3.90 16.82 -25.16
C VAL A 8 2.64 16.11 -24.68
N TYR A 9 1.77 16.79 -23.92
CA TYR A 9 0.56 16.18 -23.36
C TYR A 9 -0.44 15.75 -24.44
N ARG A 10 -0.60 16.54 -25.50
CA ARG A 10 -1.46 16.19 -26.64
C ARG A 10 -0.93 14.95 -27.36
N ARG A 11 0.39 14.86 -27.59
CA ARG A 11 1.01 13.68 -28.22
C ARG A 11 0.88 12.44 -27.36
N LEU A 12 1.12 12.55 -26.05
CA LEU A 12 0.94 11.45 -25.10
C LEU A 12 -0.52 11.00 -25.01
N GLY A 13 -1.47 11.93 -25.00
CA GLY A 13 -2.90 11.63 -25.03
C GLY A 13 -3.34 10.95 -26.34
N HIS A 14 -2.77 11.35 -27.47
CA HIS A 14 -3.04 10.72 -28.78
C HIS A 14 -2.62 9.25 -28.81
N ILE A 15 -1.55 8.87 -28.10
CA ILE A 15 -1.13 7.47 -27.94
C ILE A 15 -1.76 6.79 -26.70
N GLY A 16 -2.76 7.41 -26.08
CA GLY A 16 -3.51 6.83 -24.97
C GLY A 16 -2.81 6.85 -23.60
N LEU A 17 -1.73 7.62 -23.44
CA LEU A 17 -1.01 7.75 -22.18
C LEU A 17 -1.47 8.97 -21.39
N PHE A 18 -1.73 8.76 -20.09
CA PHE A 18 -2.16 9.82 -19.19
C PHE A 18 -1.29 9.87 -17.95
N ALA A 19 -1.02 11.08 -17.47
CA ALA A 19 -0.37 11.28 -16.19
C ALA A 19 -1.29 10.77 -15.06
N ARG A 20 -0.81 9.78 -14.31
CA ARG A 20 -1.51 9.13 -13.20
C ARG A 20 -0.54 8.89 -12.05
N ARG A 21 -1.07 8.82 -10.83
CA ARG A 21 -0.26 8.41 -9.67
C ARG A 21 0.03 6.91 -9.75
N PRO A 22 1.30 6.49 -9.63
CA PRO A 22 1.65 5.08 -9.52
C PRO A 22 1.08 4.52 -8.21
N VAL A 23 0.84 3.21 -8.17
CA VAL A 23 0.55 2.54 -6.90
C VAL A 23 1.85 2.34 -6.15
N ARG A 24 1.84 2.52 -4.83
CA ARG A 24 2.98 2.16 -4.00
C ARG A 24 2.75 0.78 -3.40
N CYS A 25 3.66 -0.13 -3.72
CA CYS A 25 3.61 -1.51 -3.23
C CYS A 25 4.93 -1.87 -2.57
N VAL A 26 4.85 -2.77 -1.59
CA VAL A 26 6.01 -3.54 -1.16
C VAL A 26 6.18 -4.67 -2.18
N PRO A 27 7.38 -4.90 -2.76
CA PRO A 27 7.59 -6.01 -3.67
C PRO A 27 7.33 -7.33 -2.94
N LEU A 28 6.31 -8.07 -3.38
CA LEU A 28 5.98 -9.39 -2.84
C LEU A 28 6.54 -10.46 -3.79
N THR A 29 7.24 -11.45 -3.23
CA THR A 29 7.64 -12.63 -3.99
C THR A 29 6.43 -13.53 -4.26
N ALA A 30 6.46 -14.31 -5.35
CA ALA A 30 5.36 -15.22 -5.68
C ALA A 30 5.06 -16.23 -4.55
N ALA A 31 6.08 -16.63 -3.77
CA ALA A 31 5.91 -17.47 -2.59
C ALA A 31 5.09 -16.77 -1.50
N HIS A 32 5.37 -15.49 -1.25
CA HIS A 32 4.62 -14.69 -0.28
C HIS A 32 3.16 -14.54 -0.70
N CYS A 33 2.89 -14.28 -1.98
CA CYS A 33 1.52 -14.20 -2.50
C CYS A 33 0.74 -15.50 -2.29
N ARG A 34 1.37 -16.66 -2.56
CA ARG A 34 0.74 -17.97 -2.32
C ARG A 34 0.43 -18.19 -0.84
N LEU A 35 1.39 -17.89 0.04
CA LEU A 35 1.20 -18.04 1.48
C LEU A 35 0.06 -17.15 2.00
N GLN A 36 0.01 -15.89 1.58
CA GLN A 36 -1.08 -14.99 1.95
C GLN A 36 -2.43 -15.53 1.48
N LEU A 37 -2.52 -15.99 0.23
CA LEU A 37 -3.76 -16.53 -0.32
C LEU A 37 -4.23 -17.77 0.43
N THR A 38 -3.33 -18.69 0.76
CA THR A 38 -3.66 -19.90 1.53
C THR A 38 -4.16 -19.52 2.92
N ARG A 39 -3.45 -18.65 3.65
CA ARG A 39 -3.90 -18.16 4.96
C ARG A 39 -5.26 -17.48 4.88
N SER A 40 -5.48 -16.61 3.90
CA SER A 40 -6.78 -15.96 3.73
C SER A 40 -7.91 -16.97 3.49
N ARG A 41 -7.66 -18.04 2.73
CA ARG A 41 -8.66 -19.10 2.49
C ARG A 41 -8.94 -19.91 3.74
N GLU A 42 -7.92 -20.26 4.51
CA GLU A 42 -8.05 -21.00 5.78
C GLU A 42 -8.90 -20.22 6.80
N HIS A 43 -8.74 -18.90 6.84
CA HIS A 43 -9.44 -18.02 7.79
C HIS A 43 -10.71 -17.39 7.23
N ALA A 44 -11.09 -17.63 5.97
CA ALA A 44 -12.23 -16.98 5.32
C ALA A 44 -13.58 -17.32 5.98
N LEU A 45 -13.69 -18.50 6.58
CA LEU A 45 -14.91 -19.02 7.21
C LEU A 45 -14.87 -18.95 8.74
N TRP A 46 -13.93 -18.19 9.30
CA TRP A 46 -13.83 -18.05 10.74
C TRP A 46 -15.01 -17.28 11.34
N THR A 47 -15.51 -17.81 12.45
CA THR A 47 -16.59 -17.21 13.24
C THR A 47 -16.08 -16.04 14.09
N SER A 48 -16.98 -15.13 14.50
CA SER A 48 -16.62 -13.99 15.35
C SER A 48 -15.97 -14.41 16.68
N GLN A 49 -16.37 -15.55 17.24
CA GLN A 49 -15.77 -16.09 18.46
C GLN A 49 -14.33 -16.56 18.21
N GLN A 50 -14.03 -17.15 17.05
CA GLN A 50 -12.66 -17.51 16.68
C GLN A 50 -11.79 -16.26 16.50
N TRP A 51 -12.32 -15.21 15.88
CA TRP A 51 -11.63 -13.92 15.78
C TRP A 51 -11.38 -13.26 17.15
N SER A 52 -12.29 -13.45 18.12
CA SER A 52 -12.14 -12.84 19.45
C SER A 52 -10.97 -13.37 20.27
N CYS A 53 -10.43 -14.54 19.90
CA CYS A 53 -9.25 -15.12 20.53
C CYS A 53 -7.94 -14.66 19.88
N VAL A 54 -7.98 -13.84 18.83
CA VAL A 54 -6.78 -13.38 18.12
C VAL A 54 -6.40 -11.97 18.54
N MET A 55 -5.20 -11.84 19.10
CA MET A 55 -4.55 -10.55 19.32
C MET A 55 -3.72 -10.18 18.10
N PHE A 56 -4.06 -9.06 17.46
CA PHE A 56 -3.26 -8.47 16.39
C PHE A 56 -2.28 -7.48 17.00
N SER A 57 -1.00 -7.65 16.73
CA SER A 57 0.03 -6.66 17.07
C SER A 57 0.76 -6.23 15.81
N ASP A 58 1.13 -4.96 15.75
CA ASP A 58 1.96 -4.42 14.67
C ASP A 58 2.81 -3.25 15.16
N GLU A 59 3.94 -3.03 14.48
CA GLU A 59 4.82 -1.89 14.68
C GLU A 59 4.54 -0.83 13.61
N SER A 60 3.96 0.28 14.03
CA SER A 60 3.69 1.42 13.15
C SER A 60 4.80 2.47 13.25
N ARG A 61 5.33 2.87 12.08
CA ARG A 61 6.32 3.95 11.95
C ARG A 61 5.64 5.30 11.75
N PHE A 62 5.92 6.26 12.61
CA PHE A 62 5.46 7.65 12.50
C PHE A 62 6.63 8.55 12.09
N SER A 63 6.42 9.31 11.01
CA SER A 63 7.39 10.27 10.50
C SER A 63 6.74 11.65 10.37
N LEU A 64 7.49 12.70 10.73
CA LEU A 64 7.04 14.10 10.60
C LEU A 64 7.10 14.59 9.13
N GLN A 65 7.86 13.91 8.28
CA GLN A 65 7.94 14.21 6.85
C GLN A 65 6.96 13.33 6.07
N SER A 66 5.98 13.95 5.41
CA SER A 66 5.06 13.19 4.55
C SER A 66 5.79 12.64 3.32
N ASP A 67 5.66 11.34 3.04
CA ASP A 67 6.13 10.72 1.80
C ASP A 67 5.20 11.07 0.60
N SER A 68 4.57 12.24 0.59
CA SER A 68 3.67 12.69 -0.48
C SER A 68 4.47 13.22 -1.68
N ARG A 69 5.45 12.45 -2.15
CA ARG A 69 6.12 12.77 -3.42
C ARG A 69 5.05 12.70 -4.51
N ARG A 70 4.69 13.85 -5.10
CA ARG A 70 3.72 13.98 -6.20
C ARG A 70 4.33 13.48 -7.51
N ILE A 71 4.78 12.22 -7.54
CA ILE A 71 5.31 11.57 -8.73
C ILE A 71 4.12 11.12 -9.57
N LEU A 72 4.13 11.51 -10.85
CA LEU A 72 3.18 11.06 -11.85
C LEU A 72 3.94 10.25 -12.90
N ILE A 73 3.37 9.11 -13.28
CA ILE A 73 3.84 8.30 -14.40
C ILE A 73 2.84 8.42 -15.55
N TRP A 74 3.33 8.34 -16.78
CA TRP A 74 2.49 8.29 -17.97
C TRP A 74 2.17 6.83 -18.26
N ARG A 75 0.89 6.45 -18.17
CA ARG A 75 0.46 5.07 -18.44
C ARG A 75 -0.91 5.02 -19.10
N ALA A 76 -1.20 3.91 -19.75
CA ALA A 76 -2.51 3.64 -20.31
C ALA A 76 -3.57 3.43 -19.19
N PRO A 77 -4.87 3.58 -19.51
CA PRO A 77 -5.95 3.12 -18.65
C PRO A 77 -5.79 1.62 -18.32
N SER A 78 -6.32 1.18 -17.18
CA SER A 78 -6.30 -0.23 -16.72
C SER A 78 -4.95 -0.90 -16.45
N THR A 79 -3.80 -0.31 -16.80
CA THR A 79 -2.48 -0.94 -16.54
C THR A 79 -1.96 -0.72 -15.11
N ARG A 80 -2.87 -0.52 -14.14
CA ARG A 80 -2.54 0.02 -12.82
C ARG A 80 -1.51 -0.81 -12.04
N TYR A 81 -1.58 -2.13 -12.18
CA TYR A 81 -0.80 -3.13 -11.45
C TYR A 81 0.20 -3.90 -12.33
N HIS A 82 0.41 -3.47 -13.58
CA HIS A 82 1.48 -4.03 -14.41
C HIS A 82 2.82 -3.76 -13.74
N GLN A 83 3.74 -4.73 -13.76
CA GLN A 83 4.99 -4.71 -13.01
C GLN A 83 5.82 -3.42 -13.15
N GLU A 84 5.73 -2.74 -14.30
CA GLU A 84 6.42 -1.49 -14.62
C GLU A 84 5.82 -0.21 -13.99
N ASN A 85 4.56 -0.27 -13.53
CA ASN A 85 3.79 0.91 -13.12
C ASN A 85 3.76 1.20 -11.61
N PRO A 86 3.85 0.22 -10.70
CA PRO A 86 4.03 0.47 -9.29
C PRO A 86 5.40 1.07 -9.00
N THR A 87 5.44 1.96 -8.01
CA THR A 87 6.70 2.42 -7.42
C THR A 87 6.91 1.67 -6.12
N GLU A 88 8.12 1.17 -5.90
CA GLU A 88 8.45 0.51 -4.64
C GLU A 88 8.34 1.49 -3.47
N ARG A 89 7.74 1.00 -2.39
CA ARG A 89 7.73 1.72 -1.13
C ARG A 89 9.10 1.56 -0.46
N HIS A 90 9.98 2.53 -0.64
CA HIS A 90 11.28 2.55 0.03
C HIS A 90 11.11 2.73 1.55
N ARG A 91 12.00 2.10 2.32
CA ARG A 91 12.19 2.41 3.75
C ARG A 91 12.89 3.76 3.85
N TYR A 92 12.25 4.77 4.43
CA TYR A 92 12.91 6.05 4.69
C TYR A 92 14.01 5.84 5.76
N GLY A 93 15.10 6.61 5.64
CA GLY A 93 16.21 6.63 6.59
C GLY A 93 16.19 7.86 7.49
N GLY A 94 15.02 8.46 7.71
CA GLY A 94 14.84 9.66 8.54
C GLY A 94 14.66 9.33 10.02
N ALA A 95 14.57 10.37 10.86
CA ALA A 95 14.14 10.22 12.25
C ALA A 95 12.68 9.76 12.27
N GLU A 96 12.46 8.53 12.71
CA GLU A 96 11.17 7.87 12.73
C GLU A 96 10.93 7.26 14.11
N TRP A 97 9.70 7.39 14.59
CA TRP A 97 9.28 6.82 15.85
C TRP A 97 8.55 5.51 15.56
N LEU A 98 8.95 4.44 16.24
CA LEU A 98 8.24 3.17 16.21
C LEU A 98 7.25 3.16 17.37
N VAL A 99 5.99 2.86 17.08
CA VAL A 99 4.94 2.65 18.07
C VAL A 99 4.44 1.22 17.91
N LEU A 100 4.48 0.45 18.99
CA LEU A 100 3.92 -0.89 19.04
C LEU A 100 2.48 -0.82 19.56
N GLY A 101 1.54 -1.40 18.82
CA GLY A 101 0.13 -1.45 19.20
C GLY A 101 -0.42 -2.86 19.14
N GLY A 102 -1.36 -3.17 20.03
CA GLY A 102 -2.13 -4.41 20.03
C GLY A 102 -3.63 -4.14 19.96
N ILE A 103 -4.38 -4.91 19.17
CA ILE A 103 -5.83 -4.84 19.07
C ILE A 103 -6.39 -6.26 19.17
N ILE A 104 -7.44 -6.42 19.97
CA ILE A 104 -8.22 -7.65 20.06
C ILE A 104 -9.70 -7.34 19.83
N LEU A 105 -10.40 -8.22 19.12
CA LEU A 105 -11.83 -8.11 18.88
C LEU A 105 -12.59 -8.70 20.08
N VAL A 106 -13.08 -7.89 21.01
CA VAL A 106 -13.89 -8.39 22.13
C VAL A 106 -15.34 -8.14 21.78
N VAL A 107 -16.04 -9.08 21.13
CA VAL A 107 -17.46 -8.87 20.76
C VAL A 107 -18.25 -8.34 21.98
N PRO A 108 -18.83 -7.11 21.93
CA PRO A 108 -19.11 -6.27 20.75
C PRO A 108 -18.15 -5.08 20.48
N GLU A 109 -17.05 -4.91 21.21
CA GLU A 109 -16.13 -3.77 21.16
C GLU A 109 -14.70 -4.11 20.67
N LEU A 110 -14.08 -3.18 19.96
CA LEU A 110 -12.65 -3.24 19.63
C LEU A 110 -11.86 -2.55 20.75
N THR A 111 -11.10 -3.32 21.53
CA THR A 111 -10.23 -2.75 22.58
C THR A 111 -8.81 -2.58 22.02
N CYS A 112 -8.31 -1.35 22.01
CA CYS A 112 -6.95 -1.03 21.60
C CYS A 112 -6.04 -0.88 22.82
N MET A 113 -4.93 -1.60 22.84
CA MET A 113 -3.90 -1.54 23.87
C MET A 113 -2.65 -0.91 23.25
N PHE A 114 -2.34 0.31 23.68
CA PHE A 114 -1.08 0.97 23.34
C PHE A 114 -0.11 0.84 24.51
N ARG A 115 1.13 0.46 24.23
CA ARG A 115 2.22 0.55 25.21
C ARG A 115 3.24 1.54 24.66
N VAL A 116 3.42 2.66 25.36
CA VAL A 116 4.46 3.66 25.11
C VAL A 116 5.79 3.13 25.62
#